data_AF-A0A9W6YEJ8-F1
#
_entry.id   AF-A0A9W6YEJ8-F1
#
_cell.length_a   1.000
_cell.length_b   1.000
_cell.length_c   1.000
_cell.angle_alpha   90.00
_cell.angle_beta   90.00
_cell.angle_gamma   90.00
#
_symmetry.space_group_name_H-M   'P 1'
#
loop_
_entity.id
_entity.type
_entity.pdbx_description
1 polymer ?
#
loop_
_entity_poly.entity_id
_entity_poly.type
_entity_poly.pdbx_seq_one_letter_code
_entity_poly.pdbx_strand_id
1 'polypeptide(L)'
;MQVSISPEVEEKLVLACTEGNLEACQASMIDLQTRYALASEAVQELIGYAFSCAAAHSQIEIMEFLLYPASTSYTSSNSSIVTLAKDVHESLLYGMCRWEKYFPPRPRLQCCYALRYLAYAAVVCVEQNSLQALEFLVQPQKHPTPALLVDTDVIRCFRFALELGSDLQAPAPEAYRPMLMLLLHRYPMMLLPHVDGKRDYDPDATVSATTRKHMESLRSSLLYEYVTNPQLQL
;
A
#
# COMPACT_ATOMS: atom_id res chain seq x y z
N MET A 1 13.14 -21.09 17.53
CA MET A 1 11.87 -21.80 17.38
C MET A 1 10.98 -20.95 16.48
N GLN A 2 10.62 -21.42 15.28
CA GLN A 2 9.64 -20.74 14.45
C GLN A 2 8.28 -20.85 15.15
N VAL A 3 7.69 -19.72 15.51
CA VAL A 3 6.33 -19.66 16.05
C VAL A 3 5.38 -19.88 14.89
N SER A 4 4.74 -21.05 14.82
CA SER A 4 3.68 -21.31 13.84
C SER A 4 2.35 -20.81 14.41
N ILE A 5 1.75 -19.81 13.75
CA ILE A 5 0.43 -19.28 14.11
C ILE A 5 -0.63 -20.30 13.72
N SER A 6 -1.69 -20.41 14.52
CA SER A 6 -2.82 -21.29 14.20
C SER A 6 -3.49 -20.81 12.89
N PRO A 7 -3.74 -21.71 11.92
CA PRO A 7 -4.35 -21.34 10.64
C PRO A 7 -5.74 -20.71 10.82
N GLU A 8 -6.48 -21.12 11.87
CA GLU A 8 -7.80 -20.56 12.16
C GLU A 8 -7.74 -19.07 12.54
N VAL A 9 -6.69 -18.64 13.25
CA VAL A 9 -6.53 -17.23 13.67
C VAL A 9 -6.08 -16.39 12.48
N GLU A 10 -5.20 -16.95 11.66
CA GLU A 10 -4.72 -16.34 10.42
C GLU A 10 -5.87 -16.11 9.43
N GLU A 11 -6.69 -17.14 9.15
CA GLU A 11 -7.81 -17.05 8.22
C GLU A 11 -8.86 -16.04 8.72
N LYS A 12 -9.20 -16.06 10.01
CA LYS A 12 -10.14 -15.10 10.60
C LYS A 12 -9.67 -13.66 10.47
N LEU A 13 -8.38 -13.39 10.72
CA LEU A 13 -7.84 -12.05 10.61
C LEU A 13 -7.86 -11.57 9.16
N VAL A 14 -7.41 -12.40 8.21
CA VAL A 14 -7.38 -12.05 6.79
C VAL A 14 -8.79 -11.83 6.27
N LEU A 15 -9.73 -12.71 6.58
CA LEU A 15 -11.13 -12.57 6.16
C LEU A 15 -11.75 -11.27 6.68
N ALA A 16 -11.55 -10.96 7.96
CA ALA A 16 -12.02 -9.73 8.57
C ALA A 16 -11.47 -8.48 7.86
N CYS A 17 -10.17 -8.50 7.51
CA CYS A 17 -9.53 -7.44 6.74
C CYS A 17 -10.04 -7.31 5.31
N THR A 18 -10.49 -8.40 4.67
CA THR A 18 -11.07 -8.33 3.31
C THR A 18 -12.52 -7.86 3.33
N GLU A 19 -13.32 -8.33 4.28
CA GLU A 19 -14.76 -8.04 4.39
C GLU A 19 -15.06 -6.68 5.04
N GLY A 20 -14.07 -6.06 5.68
CA GLY A 20 -14.27 -4.79 6.40
C GLY A 20 -14.90 -4.96 7.78
N ASN A 21 -14.83 -6.16 8.36
CA ASN A 21 -15.38 -6.43 9.68
C ASN A 21 -14.39 -5.99 10.79
N LEU A 22 -14.53 -4.75 11.24
CA LEU A 22 -13.67 -4.17 12.26
C LEU A 22 -13.71 -4.94 13.60
N GLU A 23 -14.88 -5.39 14.03
CA GLU A 23 -15.04 -6.12 15.31
C GLU A 23 -14.33 -7.48 15.26
N ALA A 24 -14.45 -8.21 14.15
CA ALA A 24 -13.76 -9.48 13.96
C ALA A 24 -12.24 -9.29 13.85
N CYS A 25 -11.78 -8.21 13.20
CA CYS A 25 -10.37 -7.85 13.11
C CYS A 25 -9.82 -7.55 14.51
N GLN A 26 -10.56 -6.77 15.32
CA GLN A 26 -10.19 -6.46 16.71
C GLN A 26 -10.07 -7.71 17.57
N ALA A 27 -11.09 -8.57 17.54
CA ALA A 27 -11.10 -9.81 18.31
C ALA A 27 -9.91 -10.71 17.93
N SER A 28 -9.61 -10.82 16.63
CA SER A 28 -8.48 -11.60 16.12
C SER A 28 -7.13 -11.02 16.54
N MET A 29 -6.98 -9.69 16.55
CA MET A 29 -5.76 -9.01 17.01
C MET A 29 -5.54 -9.17 18.52
N ILE A 30 -6.60 -9.14 19.33
CA ILE A 30 -6.52 -9.41 20.77
C ILE A 30 -6.14 -10.87 21.02
N ASP A 31 -6.76 -11.81 20.31
CA ASP A 31 -6.43 -13.24 20.41
C ASP A 31 -4.97 -13.49 20.01
N LEU A 32 -4.49 -12.79 18.99
CA LEU A 32 -3.12 -12.88 18.53
C LEU A 32 -2.12 -12.30 19.55
N GLN A 33 -2.41 -11.14 20.16
CA GLN A 33 -1.58 -10.53 21.21
C GLN A 33 -1.54 -11.35 22.50
N THR A 34 -2.64 -12.05 22.84
CA THR A 34 -2.71 -12.86 24.06
C THR A 34 -2.01 -14.21 23.92
N ARG A 35 -2.07 -14.83 22.73
CA ARG A 35 -1.48 -16.15 22.48
C ARG A 35 -0.04 -16.12 21.98
N TYR A 36 0.37 -15.04 21.33
CA TYR A 36 1.67 -14.94 20.66
C TYR A 36 2.41 -13.67 21.05
N ALA A 37 3.75 -13.73 21.02
CA ALA A 37 4.58 -12.55 21.20
C ALA A 37 4.50 -11.67 19.94
N LEU A 38 4.02 -10.42 20.07
CA LEU A 38 3.89 -9.48 18.95
C LEU A 38 5.21 -9.14 18.26
N ALA A 39 6.32 -9.23 18.98
CA ALA A 39 7.67 -9.09 18.42
C ALA A 39 8.14 -10.29 17.58
N SER A 40 7.35 -11.37 17.51
CA SER A 40 7.68 -12.52 16.67
C SER A 40 7.56 -12.16 15.20
N GLU A 41 8.57 -12.53 14.40
CA GLU A 41 8.56 -12.32 12.94
C GLU A 41 7.28 -12.89 12.29
N ALA A 42 6.84 -14.07 12.70
CA ALA A 42 5.64 -14.71 12.16
C ALA A 42 4.38 -13.85 12.29
N VAL A 43 4.25 -13.18 13.44
CA VAL A 43 3.14 -12.30 13.76
C VAL A 43 3.23 -11.01 12.97
N GLN A 44 4.42 -10.42 12.90
CA GLN A 44 4.64 -9.18 12.14
C GLN A 44 4.34 -9.38 10.65
N GLU A 45 4.77 -10.50 10.06
CA GLU A 45 4.50 -10.82 8.66
C GLU A 45 3.00 -11.00 8.40
N LEU A 46 2.29 -11.67 9.32
CA LEU A 46 0.83 -11.82 9.24
C LEU A 46 0.12 -10.46 9.35
N ILE A 47 0.55 -9.58 10.26
CA ILE A 47 -0.02 -8.23 10.40
C ILE A 47 0.23 -7.41 9.13
N GLY A 48 1.44 -7.45 8.58
CA GLY A 48 1.77 -6.77 7.33
C GLY A 48 0.94 -7.29 6.15
N TYR A 49 0.69 -8.60 6.10
CA TYR A 49 -0.16 -9.23 5.10
C TYR A 49 -1.62 -8.84 5.24
N ALA A 50 -2.18 -8.94 6.45
CA ALA A 50 -3.55 -8.54 6.77
C ALA A 50 -3.80 -7.07 6.42
N PHE A 51 -2.83 -6.19 6.73
CA PHE A 51 -2.86 -4.79 6.33
C PHE A 51 -2.91 -4.62 4.80
N SER A 52 -2.12 -5.38 4.05
CA SER A 52 -2.16 -5.34 2.58
C SER A 52 -3.51 -5.85 2.01
N CYS A 53 -4.16 -6.79 2.69
CA CYS A 53 -5.49 -7.28 2.32
C CYS A 53 -6.57 -6.22 2.58
N ALA A 54 -6.49 -5.50 3.70
CA ALA A 54 -7.36 -4.35 3.98
C ALA A 54 -7.16 -3.24 2.94
N ALA A 55 -5.91 -2.98 2.56
CA ALA A 55 -5.56 -2.00 1.54
C ALA A 55 -6.12 -2.38 0.15
N ALA A 56 -6.00 -3.65 -0.24
CA ALA A 56 -6.58 -4.18 -1.48
C ALA A 56 -8.09 -3.91 -1.60
N HIS A 57 -8.83 -3.97 -0.49
CA HIS A 57 -10.29 -3.82 -0.48
C HIS A 57 -10.75 -2.43 -0.02
N SER A 58 -9.84 -1.45 0.09
CA SER A 58 -10.13 -0.09 0.58
C SER A 58 -10.80 -0.04 1.96
N GLN A 59 -10.44 -0.96 2.86
CA GLN A 59 -10.97 -1.00 4.23
C GLN A 59 -10.24 0.01 5.13
N ILE A 60 -10.50 1.30 4.93
CA ILE A 60 -9.77 2.40 5.57
C ILE A 60 -9.88 2.34 7.10
N GLU A 61 -11.05 2.01 7.64
CA GLU A 61 -11.26 1.90 9.09
C GLU A 61 -10.37 0.83 9.73
N ILE A 62 -10.15 -0.30 9.04
CA ILE A 62 -9.25 -1.36 9.48
C ILE A 62 -7.79 -0.94 9.34
N MET A 63 -7.43 -0.26 8.24
CA MET A 63 -6.07 0.26 8.05
C MET A 63 -5.72 1.28 9.12
N GLU A 64 -6.62 2.20 9.45
CA GLU A 64 -6.48 3.17 10.54
C GLU A 64 -6.33 2.49 11.89
N PHE A 65 -7.17 1.48 12.16
CA PHE A 65 -7.11 0.70 13.38
C PHE A 65 -5.75 0.00 13.56
N LEU A 66 -5.25 -0.65 12.52
CA LEU A 66 -3.97 -1.37 12.57
C LEU A 66 -2.77 -0.41 12.66
N LEU A 67 -2.83 0.75 11.99
CA LEU A 67 -1.76 1.75 12.03
C LEU A 67 -1.76 2.56 13.32
N TYR A 68 -2.91 2.91 13.89
CA TYR A 68 -3.00 3.79 15.05
C TYR A 68 -3.80 3.16 16.19
N PRO A 69 -3.32 2.03 16.76
CA PRO A 69 -4.05 1.29 17.78
C PRO A 69 -4.29 2.08 19.09
N ALA A 70 -3.47 3.10 19.37
CA ALA A 70 -3.53 3.88 20.61
C ALA A 70 -4.56 5.01 20.59
N SER A 71 -5.09 5.37 19.42
CA SER A 71 -6.03 6.49 19.26
C SER A 71 -7.47 6.13 19.64
N THR A 72 -7.73 4.86 19.91
CA THR A 72 -9.09 4.36 20.06
C THR A 72 -9.17 3.51 21.33
N SER A 73 -9.74 4.11 22.37
CA SER A 73 -10.03 3.40 23.62
C SER A 73 -11.25 2.50 23.37
N TYR A 74 -11.07 1.18 23.38
CA TYR A 74 -12.17 0.24 23.17
C TYR A 74 -12.60 -0.42 24.48
N THR A 75 -13.92 -0.47 24.70
CA THR A 75 -14.54 -1.29 25.73
C THR A 75 -14.83 -2.66 25.14
N SER A 76 -14.10 -3.69 25.58
CA SER A 76 -14.55 -5.07 25.34
C SER A 76 -15.83 -5.33 26.12
N SER A 77 -16.66 -6.27 25.67
CA SER A 77 -17.89 -6.71 26.34
C SER A 77 -17.68 -7.23 27.78
N ASN A 78 -16.43 -7.38 28.22
CA ASN A 78 -16.01 -7.69 29.58
C ASN A 78 -15.00 -6.66 30.11
N SER A 79 -15.46 -5.42 30.33
CA SER A 79 -14.92 -4.40 31.25
C SER A 79 -13.39 -4.31 31.44
N SER A 80 -12.60 -4.50 30.39
CA SER A 80 -11.16 -4.27 30.39
C SER A 80 -10.78 -3.57 29.09
N ILE A 81 -10.16 -2.39 29.24
CA ILE A 81 -9.57 -1.64 28.14
C ILE A 81 -8.31 -2.42 27.74
N VAL A 82 -8.39 -3.17 26.64
CA VAL A 82 -7.23 -3.83 26.06
C VAL A 82 -6.66 -2.88 25.01
N THR A 83 -5.57 -2.20 25.35
CA THR A 83 -4.81 -1.42 24.39
C THR A 83 -3.95 -2.35 23.55
N LEU A 84 -4.12 -2.29 22.23
CA LEU A 84 -3.20 -2.93 21.30
C LEU A 84 -1.81 -2.35 21.49
N ALA A 85 -0.80 -3.23 21.54
CA ALA A 85 0.55 -2.79 21.82
C ALA A 85 1.06 -1.83 20.72
N LYS A 86 1.84 -0.82 21.14
CA LYS A 86 2.54 0.10 20.21
C LYS A 86 3.40 -0.65 19.19
N ASP A 87 3.85 -1.85 19.55
CA ASP A 87 4.63 -2.77 18.73
C ASP A 87 3.95 -3.08 17.37
N VAL A 88 2.62 -3.05 17.29
CA VAL A 88 1.89 -3.27 16.03
C VAL A 88 2.15 -2.12 15.04
N HIS A 89 2.05 -0.87 15.52
CA HIS A 89 2.35 0.31 14.72
C HIS A 89 3.81 0.30 14.21
N GLU A 90 4.76 0.03 15.11
CA GLU A 90 6.18 -0.03 14.75
C GLU A 90 6.47 -1.16 13.76
N SER A 91 5.81 -2.31 13.92
CA SER A 91 5.95 -3.44 12.99
C SER A 91 5.46 -3.08 11.58
N LEU A 92 4.38 -2.31 11.45
CA LEU A 92 3.90 -1.86 10.14
C LEU A 92 4.81 -0.79 9.52
N LEU A 93 5.32 0.15 10.32
CA LEU A 93 6.19 1.22 9.83
C LEU A 93 7.53 0.69 9.31
N TYR A 94 8.14 -0.26 10.02
CA TYR A 94 9.53 -0.66 9.80
C TYR A 94 9.71 -2.14 9.39
N GLY A 95 8.65 -2.96 9.51
CA GLY A 95 8.67 -4.35 9.11
C GLY A 95 8.81 -4.52 7.61
N MET A 96 9.50 -5.59 7.22
CA MET A 96 9.87 -5.91 5.84
C MET A 96 9.26 -7.24 5.46
N CYS A 97 8.74 -7.35 4.24
CA CYS A 97 8.20 -8.60 3.71
C CYS A 97 9.31 -9.64 3.58
N ARG A 98 9.17 -10.85 4.14
CA ARG A 98 10.19 -11.90 3.99
C ARG A 98 9.62 -13.25 3.59
N TRP A 99 8.36 -13.51 3.95
CA TRP A 99 7.79 -14.85 3.81
C TRP A 99 6.96 -14.98 2.54
N GLU A 100 7.37 -15.89 1.66
CA GLU A 100 6.66 -16.21 0.41
C GLU A 100 5.21 -16.64 0.62
N LYS A 101 4.91 -17.27 1.78
CA LYS A 101 3.54 -17.63 2.18
C LYS A 101 2.59 -16.43 2.13
N TYR A 102 3.04 -15.27 2.60
CA TYR A 102 2.24 -14.06 2.71
C TYR A 102 2.50 -13.09 1.55
N PHE A 103 3.73 -13.08 1.04
CA PHE A 103 4.19 -12.14 0.03
C PHE A 103 4.66 -12.91 -1.20
N PRO A 104 3.74 -13.54 -1.97
CA PRO A 104 4.11 -14.33 -3.13
C PRO A 104 4.80 -13.44 -4.18
N PRO A 105 5.75 -14.00 -4.95
CA PRO A 105 6.45 -13.24 -5.98
C PRO A 105 5.47 -12.76 -7.05
N ARG A 106 5.51 -11.46 -7.35
CA ARG A 106 4.65 -10.85 -8.38
C ARG A 106 5.48 -10.58 -9.63
N PRO A 107 4.97 -10.87 -10.85
CA PRO A 107 5.73 -10.69 -12.10
C PRO A 107 6.29 -9.28 -12.30
N ARG A 108 5.52 -8.26 -11.86
CA ARG A 108 5.87 -6.84 -11.97
C ARG A 108 6.62 -6.29 -10.74
N LEU A 109 6.92 -7.13 -9.74
CA LEU A 109 7.55 -6.74 -8.47
C LEU A 109 8.67 -7.72 -8.07
N GLN A 110 9.81 -7.62 -8.75
CA GLN A 110 10.95 -8.55 -8.59
C GLN A 110 11.56 -8.58 -7.18
N CYS A 111 11.40 -7.51 -6.38
CA CYS A 111 11.99 -7.38 -5.04
C CYS A 111 10.94 -7.21 -3.93
N CYS A 112 9.81 -7.93 -4.01
CA CYS A 112 8.75 -7.87 -2.99
C CYS A 112 9.27 -8.14 -1.57
N TYR A 113 10.23 -9.06 -1.40
CA TYR A 113 10.85 -9.40 -0.12
C TYR A 113 11.83 -8.35 0.45
N ALA A 114 11.98 -7.22 -0.21
CA ALA A 114 12.77 -6.09 0.29
C ALA A 114 11.90 -4.85 0.53
N LEU A 115 10.57 -5.00 0.48
CA LEU A 115 9.63 -3.92 0.72
C LEU A 115 9.21 -3.89 2.17
N ARG A 116 9.04 -2.66 2.69
CA ARG A 116 8.28 -2.46 3.92
C ARG A 116 6.84 -2.91 3.72
N TYR A 117 6.15 -3.35 4.77
CA TYR A 117 4.74 -3.75 4.67
C TYR A 117 3.86 -2.65 4.06
N LEU A 118 4.10 -1.39 4.43
CA LEU A 118 3.39 -0.23 3.84
C LEU A 118 3.68 -0.04 2.34
N ALA A 119 4.93 -0.25 1.92
CA ALA A 119 5.31 -0.15 0.51
C ALA A 119 4.65 -1.26 -0.31
N TYR A 120 4.62 -2.48 0.23
CA TYR A 120 3.92 -3.60 -0.38
C TYR A 120 2.41 -3.35 -0.47
N ALA A 121 1.78 -2.87 0.61
CA ALA A 121 0.37 -2.51 0.62
C ALA A 121 0.04 -1.43 -0.43
N ALA A 122 0.89 -0.41 -0.57
CA ALA A 122 0.70 0.63 -1.60
C ALA A 122 0.77 0.06 -3.02
N VAL A 123 1.69 -0.88 -3.28
CA VAL A 123 1.77 -1.59 -4.57
C VAL A 123 0.52 -2.44 -4.82
N VAL A 124 0.00 -3.10 -3.78
CA VAL A 124 -1.26 -3.86 -3.87
C VAL A 124 -2.45 -2.94 -4.14
N CYS A 125 -2.49 -1.73 -3.55
CA CYS A 125 -3.52 -0.73 -3.89
C CYS A 125 -3.47 -0.37 -5.38
N VAL A 126 -2.28 -0.23 -5.95
CA VAL A 126 -2.14 0.00 -7.40
C VAL A 126 -2.70 -1.19 -8.16
N GLU A 127 -2.23 -2.40 -7.88
CA GLU A 127 -2.65 -3.61 -8.58
C GLU A 127 -4.17 -3.84 -8.56
N GLN A 128 -4.81 -3.58 -7.42
CA GLN A 128 -6.25 -3.76 -7.20
C GLN A 128 -7.09 -2.52 -7.52
N ASN A 129 -6.46 -1.44 -7.98
CA ASN A 129 -7.08 -0.14 -8.23
C ASN A 129 -7.83 0.45 -7.00
N SER A 130 -7.27 0.25 -5.81
CA SER A 130 -7.82 0.67 -4.51
C SER A 130 -7.45 2.12 -4.21
N LEU A 131 -8.06 3.06 -4.95
CA LEU A 131 -7.71 4.48 -4.90
C LEU A 131 -7.77 5.07 -3.48
N GLN A 132 -8.83 4.77 -2.73
CA GLN A 132 -9.04 5.31 -1.37
C GLN A 132 -7.95 4.85 -0.39
N ALA A 133 -7.56 3.57 -0.47
CA ALA A 133 -6.46 3.06 0.36
C ALA A 133 -5.12 3.69 -0.03
N LEU A 134 -4.86 3.90 -1.31
CA LEU A 134 -3.64 4.58 -1.73
C LEU A 134 -3.63 6.05 -1.25
N GLU A 135 -4.75 6.76 -1.38
CA GLU A 135 -4.92 8.12 -0.87
C GLU A 135 -4.62 8.20 0.63
N PHE A 136 -5.17 7.26 1.41
CA PHE A 136 -4.87 7.13 2.82
C PHE A 136 -3.38 6.92 3.12
N LEU A 137 -2.64 6.17 2.29
CA LEU A 137 -1.21 5.93 2.47
C LEU A 137 -0.32 7.12 2.08
N VAL A 138 -0.75 7.94 1.12
CA VAL A 138 0.01 9.12 0.65
C VAL A 138 -0.40 10.43 1.34
N GLN A 139 -1.47 10.41 2.14
CA GLN A 139 -1.94 11.61 2.82
C GLN A 139 -0.89 12.16 3.80
N PRO A 140 -0.80 13.50 3.95
CA PRO A 140 0.04 14.11 4.96
C PRO A 140 -0.38 13.65 6.37
N GLN A 141 0.58 13.10 7.12
CA GLN A 141 0.35 12.61 8.46
C GLN A 141 0.27 13.76 9.46
N LYS A 142 -0.79 13.78 10.28
CA LYS A 142 -1.00 14.83 11.28
C LYS A 142 0.02 14.75 12.41
N HIS A 143 0.27 13.58 13.00
CA HIS A 143 1.38 13.27 13.92
C HIS A 143 1.42 11.76 14.25
N PRO A 144 2.60 11.17 14.57
CA PRO A 144 3.94 11.72 14.37
C PRO A 144 4.46 11.44 12.94
N THR A 145 5.27 12.38 12.45
CA THR A 145 6.19 12.20 11.31
C THR A 145 7.10 11.00 11.59
N PRO A 146 7.25 10.02 10.69
CA PRO A 146 7.48 10.21 9.25
C PRO A 146 6.27 9.94 8.35
N ALA A 147 6.42 10.23 7.06
CA ALA A 147 5.46 9.80 6.04
C ALA A 147 5.35 8.26 6.04
N LEU A 148 4.13 7.73 5.82
CA LEU A 148 3.90 6.29 5.75
C LEU A 148 4.70 5.67 4.59
N LEU A 149 4.75 6.37 3.46
CA LEU A 149 5.54 6.01 2.29
C LEU A 149 6.73 6.95 2.13
N VAL A 150 7.90 6.39 1.85
CA VAL A 150 9.09 7.16 1.45
C VAL A 150 9.06 7.40 -0.06
N ASP A 151 9.82 8.39 -0.54
CA ASP A 151 9.82 8.80 -1.96
C ASP A 151 10.00 7.61 -2.94
N THR A 152 10.85 6.65 -2.58
CA THR A 152 11.10 5.45 -3.41
C THR A 152 9.88 4.54 -3.52
N ASP A 153 9.05 4.44 -2.47
CA ASP A 153 7.81 3.67 -2.48
C ASP A 153 6.77 4.35 -3.36
N VAL A 154 6.67 5.68 -3.28
CA VAL A 154 5.73 6.44 -4.09
C VAL A 154 6.12 6.43 -5.57
N ILE A 155 7.42 6.55 -5.88
CA ILE A 155 7.94 6.42 -7.26
C ILE A 155 7.61 5.03 -7.84
N ARG A 156 7.74 3.96 -7.04
CA ARG A 156 7.35 2.61 -7.46
C ARG A 156 5.86 2.53 -7.78
N CYS A 157 5.00 3.06 -6.91
CA CYS A 157 3.56 3.10 -7.14
C CYS A 157 3.21 3.89 -8.41
N PHE A 158 3.83 5.05 -8.61
CA PHE A 158 3.64 5.86 -9.81
C PHE A 158 4.06 5.13 -11.09
N ARG A 159 5.24 4.51 -11.10
CA ARG A 159 5.72 3.75 -12.26
C ARG A 159 4.80 2.57 -12.58
N PHE A 160 4.32 1.86 -11.55
CA PHE A 160 3.44 0.72 -11.72
C PHE A 160 2.05 1.15 -12.23
N ALA A 161 1.47 2.21 -11.66
CA ALA A 161 0.21 2.78 -12.13
C ALA A 161 0.33 3.31 -13.57
N LEU A 162 1.47 3.90 -13.92
CA LEU A 162 1.73 4.40 -15.27
C LEU A 162 1.83 3.26 -16.27
N GLU A 163 2.49 2.16 -15.91
CA GLU A 163 2.58 0.95 -16.73
C GLU A 163 1.20 0.36 -16.99
N LEU A 164 0.39 0.16 -15.95
CA LEU A 164 -0.98 -0.36 -16.06
C LEU A 164 -1.90 0.57 -16.84
N GLY A 165 -1.82 1.87 -16.60
CA GLY A 165 -2.59 2.88 -17.34
C GLY A 165 -2.17 3.08 -18.80
N SER A 166 -0.99 2.57 -19.18
CA SER A 166 -0.47 2.62 -20.55
C SER A 166 -0.63 1.30 -21.30
N ASP A 167 -1.00 0.22 -20.61
CA ASP A 167 -1.22 -1.10 -21.19
C ASP A 167 -2.63 -1.16 -21.80
N LEU A 168 -2.72 -0.87 -23.10
CA LEU A 168 -3.99 -0.91 -23.83
C LEU A 168 -4.58 -2.32 -23.99
N GLN A 169 -3.84 -3.37 -23.66
CA GLN A 169 -4.37 -4.73 -23.62
C GLN A 169 -4.97 -5.09 -22.25
N ALA A 170 -4.75 -4.24 -21.24
CA ALA A 170 -5.45 -4.38 -19.97
C ALA A 170 -6.95 -4.11 -20.16
N PRO A 171 -7.83 -4.79 -19.40
CA PRO A 171 -9.27 -4.66 -19.57
C PRO A 171 -9.85 -3.26 -19.24
N ALA A 172 -9.10 -2.38 -18.57
CA ALA A 172 -9.53 -1.01 -18.24
C ALA A 172 -8.33 -0.09 -17.85
N PRO A 173 -7.46 0.32 -18.80
CA PRO A 173 -6.29 1.17 -18.49
C PRO A 173 -6.67 2.56 -17.96
N GLU A 174 -7.81 3.11 -18.38
CA GLU A 174 -8.34 4.39 -17.89
C GLU A 174 -8.67 4.39 -16.40
N ALA A 175 -8.89 3.22 -15.80
CA ALA A 175 -9.19 3.08 -14.38
C ALA A 175 -8.04 3.56 -13.49
N TYR A 176 -6.82 3.62 -14.02
CA TYR A 176 -5.62 4.09 -13.32
C TYR A 176 -5.39 5.61 -13.41
N ARG A 177 -6.17 6.34 -14.22
CA ARG A 177 -6.03 7.80 -14.34
C ARG A 177 -6.25 8.53 -13.01
N PRO A 178 -7.29 8.23 -12.21
CA PRO A 178 -7.48 8.88 -10.90
C PRO A 178 -6.28 8.67 -9.97
N MET A 179 -5.68 7.48 -10.02
CA MET A 179 -4.51 7.14 -9.22
C MET A 179 -3.26 7.92 -9.64
N LEU A 180 -3.03 8.03 -10.95
CA LEU A 180 -1.95 8.87 -11.50
C LEU A 180 -2.17 10.34 -11.15
N MET A 181 -3.40 10.84 -11.28
CA MET A 181 -3.74 12.22 -10.90
C MET A 181 -3.52 12.47 -9.41
N LEU A 182 -3.93 11.55 -8.52
CA LEU A 182 -3.70 11.63 -7.09
C LEU A 182 -2.20 11.74 -6.77
N LEU A 183 -1.39 10.84 -7.33
CA LEU A 183 0.05 10.82 -7.12
C LEU A 183 0.73 12.09 -7.65
N LEU A 184 0.30 12.60 -8.80
CA LEU A 184 0.83 13.83 -9.39
C LEU A 184 0.38 15.09 -8.65
N HIS A 185 -0.86 15.12 -8.17
CA HIS A 185 -1.36 16.20 -7.34
C HIS A 185 -0.53 16.30 -6.06
N ARG A 186 -0.20 15.16 -5.45
CA ARG A 186 0.55 15.14 -4.20
C ARG A 186 2.06 15.27 -4.36
N TYR A 187 2.60 14.76 -5.47
CA TYR A 187 4.03 14.76 -5.78
C TYR A 187 4.30 15.24 -7.22
N PRO A 188 4.15 16.55 -7.49
CA PRO A 188 4.36 17.13 -8.83
C PRO A 188 5.71 16.79 -9.46
N MET A 189 6.74 16.65 -8.62
CA MET A 189 8.12 16.35 -9.04
C MET A 189 8.26 15.02 -9.79
N MET A 190 7.28 14.11 -9.71
CA MET A 190 7.29 12.83 -10.45
C MET A 190 7.21 13.00 -11.96
N LEU A 191 6.71 14.15 -12.45
CA LEU A 191 6.72 14.46 -13.88
C LEU A 191 8.09 14.94 -14.38
N LEU A 192 8.96 15.48 -13.53
CA LEU A 192 10.20 16.12 -13.99
C LEU A 192 11.13 15.19 -14.79
N PRO A 193 11.39 13.93 -14.36
CA PRO A 193 12.18 13.00 -15.16
C PRO A 193 11.51 12.58 -16.48
N HIS A 194 10.23 12.92 -16.66
CA HIS A 194 9.45 12.65 -17.87
C HIS A 194 9.32 13.89 -18.77
N VAL A 195 9.57 15.08 -18.25
CA VAL A 195 9.58 16.37 -18.98
C VAL A 195 10.98 16.67 -19.51
N ASP A 196 12.02 16.44 -18.73
CA ASP A 196 13.40 16.80 -19.09
C ASP A 196 14.04 15.86 -20.14
N GLY A 197 13.32 14.82 -20.59
CA GLY A 197 13.81 13.86 -21.58
C GLY A 197 14.98 12.97 -21.10
N LYS A 198 15.51 13.21 -19.89
CA LYS A 198 16.55 12.40 -19.28
C LYS A 198 15.95 11.15 -18.64
N ARG A 199 15.61 10.16 -19.44
CA ARG A 199 15.63 8.78 -18.94
C ARG A 199 17.02 8.21 -19.18
N ASP A 200 17.63 7.74 -18.10
CA ASP A 200 18.63 6.69 -18.17
C ASP A 200 18.05 5.57 -19.04
N TYR A 201 18.73 5.37 -20.15
CA TYR A 201 18.44 4.37 -21.16
C TYR A 201 18.63 3.00 -20.51
N ASP A 202 17.54 2.29 -20.21
CA ASP A 202 17.61 0.90 -19.81
C ASP A 202 17.56 0.03 -21.09
N PRO A 203 18.68 -0.60 -21.50
CA PRO A 203 18.77 -1.31 -22.76
C PRO A 203 18.00 -2.65 -22.78
N ASP A 204 17.49 -3.13 -21.64
CA ASP A 204 16.83 -4.44 -21.53
C ASP A 204 15.29 -4.37 -21.47
N ALA A 205 14.69 -3.18 -21.47
CA ALA A 205 13.23 -3.04 -21.47
C ALA A 205 12.67 -3.16 -22.90
N THR A 206 12.27 -4.37 -23.31
CA THR A 206 11.52 -4.65 -24.54
C THR A 206 10.08 -4.12 -24.46
N VAL A 207 9.90 -2.81 -24.30
CA VAL A 207 8.61 -2.14 -24.40
C VAL A 207 8.36 -1.83 -25.88
N SER A 208 7.27 -2.35 -26.43
CA SER A 208 6.91 -2.13 -27.84
C SER A 208 6.85 -0.62 -28.17
N ALA A 209 7.23 -0.25 -29.40
CA ALA A 209 7.22 1.16 -29.84
C ALA A 209 5.82 1.81 -29.71
N THR A 210 4.76 1.01 -29.81
CA THR A 210 3.37 1.41 -29.63
C THR A 210 3.08 1.76 -28.17
N THR A 211 3.44 0.88 -27.24
CA THR A 211 3.31 1.12 -25.79
C THR A 211 4.07 2.38 -25.37
N ARG A 212 5.25 2.64 -25.95
CA ARG A 212 6.03 3.87 -25.72
C ARG A 212 5.27 5.14 -26.13
N LYS A 213 4.66 5.16 -27.32
CA LYS A 213 3.85 6.30 -27.80
C LYS A 213 2.62 6.54 -26.93
N HIS A 214 2.01 5.49 -26.39
CA HIS A 214 0.86 5.63 -25.50
C HIS A 214 1.26 6.12 -24.11
N MET A 215 2.38 5.66 -23.57
CA MET A 215 2.97 6.25 -22.37
C MET A 215 3.26 7.73 -22.57
N GLU A 216 3.78 8.12 -23.73
CA GLU A 216 4.01 9.52 -24.08
C GLU A 216 2.70 10.31 -24.18
N SER A 217 1.66 9.76 -24.80
CA SER A 217 0.34 10.40 -24.89
C SER A 217 -0.33 10.56 -23.52
N LEU A 218 -0.24 9.55 -22.65
CA LEU A 218 -0.78 9.61 -21.28
C LEU A 218 0.00 10.63 -20.46
N ARG A 219 1.34 10.67 -20.59
CA ARG A 219 2.18 11.71 -20.00
C ARG A 219 1.79 13.10 -20.49
N SER A 220 1.57 13.28 -21.79
CA SER A 220 1.15 14.57 -22.35
C SER A 220 -0.23 14.99 -21.84
N SER A 221 -1.17 14.04 -21.68
CA SER A 221 -2.48 14.31 -21.09
C SER A 221 -2.38 14.73 -19.62
N LEU A 222 -1.56 14.01 -18.83
CA LEU A 222 -1.33 14.33 -17.42
C LEU A 222 -0.54 15.63 -17.23
N LEU A 223 0.41 15.92 -18.14
CA LEU A 223 1.16 17.17 -18.16
C LEU A 223 0.26 18.35 -18.54
N TYR A 224 -0.63 18.18 -19.53
CA TYR A 224 -1.61 19.19 -19.89
C TYR A 224 -2.49 19.52 -18.68
N GLU A 225 -2.99 18.52 -17.97
CA GLU A 225 -3.80 18.69 -16.78
C GLU A 225 -3.02 19.36 -15.62
N TYR A 226 -1.75 19.00 -15.43
CA TYR A 226 -0.87 19.67 -14.46
C TYR A 226 -0.62 21.15 -14.80
N VAL A 227 -0.33 21.47 -16.06
CA VAL A 227 -0.05 22.83 -16.53
C VAL A 227 -1.31 23.71 -16.56
N THR A 228 -2.48 23.11 -16.78
CA THR A 228 -3.75 23.86 -16.88
C THR A 228 -4.50 24.00 -15.57
N ASN A 229 -4.07 23.33 -14.49
CA ASN A 229 -4.69 23.44 -13.17
C ASN A 229 -3.88 24.38 -12.24
N PRO A 230 -4.34 25.62 -11.97
CA PRO A 230 -3.58 26.61 -11.18
C PRO A 230 -3.36 26.21 -9.72
N GLN A 231 -4.18 25.28 -9.19
CA GLN A 231 -4.04 24.80 -7.81
C GLN A 231 -2.88 23.80 -7.64
N LEU A 232 -2.32 23.30 -8.74
CA LEU A 232 -1.18 22.36 -8.77
C LEU A 232 0.19 23.06 -8.92
N GLN A 233 0.21 24.38 -9.11
CA GLN A 233 1.41 25.18 -9.36
C GLN A 233 1.90 25.98 -8.13
N LEU A 234 1.28 25.75 -6.97
CA LEU A 234 1.61 26.36 -5.67
C LEU A 234 2.40 25.39 -4.81
#